data_AF-A0A7Y9EEK1-F1
#
_entry.id   AF-A0A7Y9EEK1-F1
#
_cell.length_a   1.000
_cell.length_b   1.000
_cell.length_c   1.000
_cell.angle_alpha   90.00
_cell.angle_beta   90.00
_cell.angle_gamma   90.00
#
_symmetry.space_group_name_H-M   'P 1'
#
loop_
_entity.id
_entity.type
_entity.pdbx_description
1 polymer ?
#
loop_
_entity_poly.entity_id
_entity_poly.type
_entity_poly.pdbx_seq_one_letter_code
_entity_poly.pdbx_strand_id
1 'polypeptide(L)'
;MRTRTRPARARRRLAAGLAGVAAATLAASTGTASAQDLPITQQVQQQDQWCWVASGLTIAKFFGKGNVSQNDFCALGRGYPRGSSCPNQAGYLEYDQRAFQALGVSPGQVSGPLSSQAVTTEINGQRPILTGIYWTAGGGHAQVIYGYSGQTVSYGDPWPSSPRYGEMAYSSYVSNYQFRWGQALSRIGG
;
A
#
# COMPACT_ATOMS: atom_id res chain seq x y z
N MET A 1 -16.65 35.30 97.72
CA MET A 1 -17.77 34.35 97.47
C MET A 1 -18.35 34.73 96.10
N ARG A 2 -18.61 33.89 95.08
CA ARG A 2 -18.35 32.49 94.65
C ARG A 2 -18.53 32.50 93.10
N THR A 3 -17.86 31.77 92.19
CA THR A 3 -16.67 30.89 92.16
C THR A 3 -16.18 30.83 90.68
N ARG A 4 -14.97 30.33 90.39
CA ARG A 4 -14.48 30.06 89.01
C ARG A 4 -15.25 28.91 88.32
N THR A 5 -15.35 28.95 86.98
CA THR A 5 -14.94 27.83 86.08
C THR A 5 -14.81 28.28 84.61
N ARG A 6 -13.88 27.64 83.87
CA ARG A 6 -13.73 27.66 82.40
C ARG A 6 -13.98 26.24 81.87
N PRO A 7 -14.55 26.07 80.67
CA PRO A 7 -13.86 25.43 79.53
C PRO A 7 -14.23 26.11 78.19
N ALA A 8 -13.82 25.69 76.98
CA ALA A 8 -12.56 25.13 76.47
C ALA A 8 -12.48 25.38 74.94
N ARG A 9 -11.26 25.21 74.37
CA ARG A 9 -10.88 25.14 72.93
C ARG A 9 -11.99 25.14 71.85
N ALA A 10 -11.77 25.96 70.81
CA ALA A 10 -11.60 25.45 69.43
C ALA A 10 -10.74 26.41 68.59
N ARG A 11 -9.78 25.87 67.82
CA ARG A 11 -9.03 26.61 66.78
C ARG A 11 -9.62 26.29 65.42
N ARG A 12 -9.83 27.28 64.56
CA ARG A 12 -9.83 27.10 63.09
C ARG A 12 -8.95 28.17 62.47
N ARG A 13 -7.82 27.74 61.88
CA ARG A 13 -7.01 28.56 60.99
C ARG A 13 -7.60 28.44 59.60
N LEU A 14 -7.95 29.55 58.96
CA LEU A 14 -8.18 29.61 57.52
C LEU A 14 -6.87 30.07 56.89
N ALA A 15 -6.30 29.21 56.04
CA ALA A 15 -5.20 29.56 55.17
C ALA A 15 -5.71 29.44 53.73
N ALA A 16 -5.70 30.56 53.01
CA ALA A 16 -5.98 30.66 51.59
C ALA A 16 -5.06 31.76 51.03
N GLY A 17 -4.42 31.59 49.87
CA GLY A 17 -4.26 30.39 49.05
C GLY A 17 -3.20 30.69 47.99
N LEU A 18 -2.28 29.76 47.73
CA LEU A 18 -1.27 29.95 46.69
C LEU A 18 -1.91 29.65 45.33
N ALA A 19 -2.01 30.66 44.47
CA ALA A 19 -2.45 30.51 43.10
C ALA A 19 -1.36 29.81 42.28
N GLY A 20 -1.47 28.49 42.13
CA GLY A 20 -0.61 27.71 41.25
C GLY A 20 -1.01 27.92 39.78
N VAL A 21 -0.14 28.56 39.00
CA VAL A 21 -0.30 28.63 37.53
C VAL A 21 0.03 27.26 36.94
N ALA A 22 -1.00 26.51 36.57
CA ALA A 22 -0.83 25.22 35.91
C ALA A 22 -0.40 25.43 34.45
N ALA A 23 0.90 25.30 34.17
CA ALA A 23 1.40 25.24 32.80
C ALA A 23 0.99 23.90 32.16
N ALA A 24 -0.02 23.93 31.30
CA ALA A 24 -0.45 22.76 30.54
C ALA A 24 0.60 22.43 29.47
N THR A 25 1.36 21.36 29.67
CA THR A 25 2.24 20.80 28.64
C THR A 25 1.40 20.13 27.56
N LEU A 26 1.45 20.66 26.34
CA LEU A 26 0.93 19.97 25.16
C LEU A 26 1.79 18.72 24.90
N ALA A 27 1.31 17.56 25.33
CA ALA A 27 1.86 16.28 24.93
C ALA A 27 1.62 16.13 23.42
N ALA A 28 2.69 16.21 22.63
CA ALA A 28 2.62 15.93 21.20
C ALA A 28 2.20 14.46 21.02
N SER A 29 1.03 14.24 20.41
CA SER A 29 0.55 12.91 20.08
C SER A 29 1.48 12.29 19.04
N THR A 30 2.35 11.38 19.47
CA THR A 30 3.10 10.50 18.57
C THR A 30 2.10 9.57 17.87
N GLY A 31 1.55 10.03 16.76
CA GLY A 31 0.63 9.24 15.95
C GLY A 31 1.29 7.93 15.58
N THR A 32 0.63 6.81 15.92
CA THR A 32 1.07 5.48 15.50
C THR A 32 1.13 5.47 13.98
N ALA A 33 2.30 5.12 13.42
CA ALA A 33 2.45 4.98 11.98
C ALA A 33 1.45 3.94 11.50
N SER A 34 0.51 4.35 10.65
CA SER A 34 -0.46 3.43 10.06
C SER A 34 0.28 2.49 9.12
N ALA A 35 -0.08 1.21 9.19
CA ALA A 35 0.49 0.15 8.38
C ALA A 35 -0.60 -0.84 7.98
N GLN A 36 -0.56 -1.31 6.74
CA GLN A 36 -1.46 -2.32 6.21
C GLN A 36 -0.80 -3.00 5.01
N ASP A 37 -0.81 -4.33 5.00
CA ASP A 37 -0.43 -5.17 3.88
C ASP A 37 -1.64 -5.99 3.43
N LEU A 38 -1.86 -6.08 2.11
CA LEU A 38 -2.86 -6.95 1.51
C LEU A 38 -2.29 -8.36 1.31
N PRO A 39 -3.03 -9.44 1.62
CA PRO A 39 -2.57 -10.83 1.48
C PRO A 39 -2.53 -11.27 0.00
N ILE A 40 -1.60 -10.71 -0.78
CA ILE A 40 -1.32 -11.14 -2.15
C ILE A 40 -0.45 -12.40 -2.17
N THR A 41 -0.52 -13.15 -3.26
CA THR A 41 0.43 -14.24 -3.57
C THR A 41 1.14 -13.90 -4.87
N GLN A 42 2.28 -13.21 -4.80
CA GLN A 42 2.99 -12.69 -5.98
C GLN A 42 3.46 -13.81 -6.91
N GLN A 43 2.92 -13.86 -8.13
CA GLN A 43 3.21 -14.90 -9.11
C GLN A 43 4.61 -14.73 -9.74
N VAL A 44 5.35 -15.84 -9.90
CA VAL A 44 6.62 -15.86 -10.64
C VAL A 44 6.33 -15.78 -12.13
N GLN A 45 6.93 -14.84 -12.87
CA GLN A 45 6.75 -14.76 -14.32
C GLN A 45 7.29 -16.02 -15.01
N GLN A 46 6.49 -16.58 -15.93
CA GLN A 46 6.81 -17.82 -16.65
C GLN A 46 7.64 -17.58 -17.93
N GLN A 47 7.81 -16.33 -18.33
CA GLN A 47 8.57 -15.89 -19.50
C GLN A 47 9.28 -14.58 -19.18
N ASP A 48 10.38 -14.27 -19.88
CA ASP A 48 11.24 -13.11 -19.58
C ASP A 48 10.52 -11.75 -19.68
N GLN A 49 9.55 -11.64 -20.58
CA GLN A 49 8.79 -10.40 -20.83
C GLN A 49 7.40 -10.38 -20.17
N TRP A 50 7.12 -11.33 -19.26
CA TRP A 50 5.81 -11.52 -18.63
C TRP A 50 5.71 -10.98 -17.20
N CYS A 51 6.55 -10.00 -16.84
CA CYS A 51 6.42 -9.28 -15.57
C CYS A 51 5.01 -8.68 -15.40
N TRP A 52 4.46 -8.05 -16.45
CA TRP A 52 3.09 -7.52 -16.48
C TRP A 52 2.06 -8.64 -16.22
N VAL A 53 2.10 -9.72 -17.01
CA VAL A 53 1.21 -10.89 -16.87
C VAL A 53 1.20 -11.46 -15.45
N ALA A 54 2.37 -11.60 -14.83
CA ALA A 54 2.51 -12.21 -13.51
C ALA A 54 2.03 -11.27 -12.38
N SER A 55 2.35 -9.98 -12.47
CA SER A 55 1.88 -8.97 -11.51
C SER A 55 0.38 -8.69 -11.67
N GLY A 56 -0.15 -8.59 -12.89
CA GLY A 56 -1.59 -8.52 -13.16
C GLY A 56 -2.33 -9.75 -12.66
N LEU A 57 -1.86 -10.96 -12.97
CA LEU A 57 -2.47 -12.20 -12.49
C LEU A 57 -2.43 -12.33 -10.96
N THR A 58 -1.42 -11.77 -10.29
CA THR A 58 -1.37 -11.66 -8.82
C THR A 58 -2.59 -10.90 -8.30
N ILE A 59 -2.90 -9.74 -8.89
CA ILE A 59 -4.03 -8.90 -8.48
C ILE A 59 -5.37 -9.57 -8.83
N ALA A 60 -5.48 -10.19 -10.01
CA ALA A 60 -6.68 -10.96 -10.35
C ALA A 60 -6.91 -12.13 -9.38
N LYS A 61 -5.85 -12.79 -8.89
CA LYS A 61 -5.93 -13.84 -7.85
C LYS A 61 -6.35 -13.28 -6.49
N PHE A 62 -5.84 -12.10 -6.11
CA PHE A 62 -6.28 -11.40 -4.90
C PHE A 62 -7.80 -11.14 -4.90
N PHE A 63 -8.38 -10.70 -6.03
CA PHE A 63 -9.84 -10.55 -6.20
C PHE A 63 -10.60 -11.88 -6.43
N GLY A 64 -9.95 -13.04 -6.31
CA GLY A 64 -10.60 -14.35 -6.50
C GLY A 64 -11.02 -14.67 -7.94
N LYS A 65 -10.54 -13.91 -8.93
CA LYS A 65 -10.88 -14.08 -10.37
C LYS A 65 -9.75 -14.68 -11.21
N GLY A 66 -8.53 -14.69 -10.70
CA GLY A 66 -7.31 -15.14 -11.39
C GLY A 66 -7.11 -16.66 -11.46
N ASN A 67 -8.18 -17.47 -11.54
CA ASN A 67 -8.06 -18.93 -11.73
C ASN A 67 -7.77 -19.28 -13.21
N VAL A 68 -6.65 -18.76 -13.72
CA VAL A 68 -6.21 -18.86 -15.11
C VAL A 68 -4.68 -19.07 -15.16
N SER A 69 -4.17 -19.58 -16.27
CA SER A 69 -2.72 -19.61 -16.52
C SER A 69 -2.19 -18.21 -16.87
N GLN A 70 -0.87 -17.99 -16.78
CA GLN A 70 -0.28 -16.74 -17.30
C GLN A 70 -0.47 -16.63 -18.81
N ASN A 71 -0.41 -17.74 -19.56
CA ASN A 71 -0.73 -17.75 -20.98
C ASN A 71 -2.16 -17.25 -21.25
N ASP A 72 -3.16 -17.74 -20.50
CA ASP A 72 -4.55 -17.28 -20.61
C ASP A 72 -4.69 -15.80 -20.26
N PHE A 73 -4.09 -15.35 -19.15
CA PHE A 73 -4.13 -13.93 -18.75
C PHE A 73 -3.49 -13.04 -19.82
N CYS A 74 -2.35 -13.45 -20.37
CA CYS A 74 -1.65 -12.77 -21.45
C CYS A 74 -2.51 -12.72 -22.74
N ALA A 75 -3.16 -13.82 -23.11
CA ALA A 75 -4.06 -13.89 -24.27
C ALA A 75 -5.26 -12.93 -24.10
N LEU A 76 -5.93 -12.97 -22.94
CA LEU A 76 -7.01 -12.05 -22.61
C LEU A 76 -6.55 -10.58 -22.65
N GLY A 77 -5.38 -10.29 -22.06
CA GLY A 77 -4.80 -8.95 -22.06
C GLY A 77 -4.46 -8.43 -23.46
N ARG A 78 -4.05 -9.30 -24.38
CA ARG A 78 -3.82 -8.96 -25.80
C ARG A 78 -5.10 -8.97 -26.66
N GLY A 79 -6.25 -9.37 -26.10
CA GLY A 79 -7.51 -9.48 -26.84
C GLY A 79 -7.58 -10.72 -27.76
N TYR A 80 -6.76 -11.73 -27.50
CA TYR A 80 -6.80 -13.02 -28.19
C TYR A 80 -7.85 -13.95 -27.57
N PRO A 81 -8.37 -14.95 -28.31
CA PRO A 81 -9.19 -16.01 -27.73
C PRO A 81 -8.43 -16.72 -26.59
N ARG A 82 -9.12 -17.03 -25.49
CA ARG A 82 -8.52 -17.78 -24.38
C ARG A 82 -8.02 -19.15 -24.85
N GLY A 83 -6.91 -19.63 -24.28
CA GLY A 83 -6.21 -20.84 -24.75
C GLY A 83 -5.28 -20.62 -25.95
N SER A 84 -5.31 -19.46 -26.62
CA SER A 84 -4.32 -19.12 -27.65
C SER A 84 -2.91 -19.02 -27.04
N SER A 85 -1.88 -19.41 -27.80
CA SER A 85 -0.50 -19.17 -27.40
C SER A 85 -0.21 -17.66 -27.36
N CYS A 86 0.26 -17.15 -26.22
CA CYS A 86 0.66 -15.76 -26.06
C CYS A 86 2.18 -15.61 -26.26
N PRO A 87 2.66 -14.58 -26.97
CA PRO A 87 4.10 -14.41 -27.19
C PRO A 87 4.85 -13.95 -25.94
N ASN A 88 6.12 -14.35 -25.82
CA ASN A 88 7.09 -13.78 -24.85
C ASN A 88 7.46 -12.34 -25.29
N GLN A 89 6.57 -11.40 -25.01
CA GLN A 89 6.67 -9.99 -25.37
C GLN A 89 6.18 -9.10 -24.25
N ALA A 90 6.81 -7.92 -24.13
CA ALA A 90 6.43 -6.89 -23.19
C ALA A 90 4.98 -6.41 -23.44
N GLY A 91 4.37 -5.84 -22.41
CA GLY A 91 3.00 -5.35 -22.42
C GLY A 91 2.89 -3.96 -21.81
N TYR A 92 1.68 -3.41 -21.88
CA TYR A 92 1.31 -2.15 -21.26
C TYR A 92 0.23 -2.44 -20.21
N LEU A 93 0.07 -1.57 -19.20
CA LEU A 93 -0.90 -1.82 -18.10
C LEU A 93 -2.37 -1.82 -18.59
N GLU A 94 -2.63 -1.22 -19.76
CA GLU A 94 -3.88 -1.29 -20.49
C GLU A 94 -4.23 -2.72 -20.97
N TYR A 95 -3.24 -3.61 -21.09
CA TYR A 95 -3.47 -5.03 -21.34
C TYR A 95 -3.97 -5.73 -20.06
N ASP A 96 -3.40 -5.40 -18.90
CA ASP A 96 -3.92 -5.86 -17.61
C ASP A 96 -5.37 -5.41 -17.38
N GLN A 97 -5.72 -4.16 -17.73
CA GLN A 97 -7.11 -3.68 -17.72
C GLN A 97 -8.04 -4.56 -18.56
N ARG A 98 -7.64 -4.93 -19.78
CA ARG A 98 -8.43 -5.82 -20.66
C ARG A 98 -8.58 -7.22 -20.06
N ALA A 99 -7.50 -7.77 -19.49
CA ALA A 99 -7.54 -9.05 -18.78
C ALA A 99 -8.47 -8.99 -17.56
N PHE A 100 -8.42 -7.91 -16.76
CA PHE A 100 -9.31 -7.70 -15.62
C PHE A 100 -10.79 -7.64 -16.04
N GLN A 101 -11.12 -6.86 -17.08
CA GLN A 101 -12.48 -6.83 -17.65
C GLN A 101 -12.95 -8.24 -18.04
N ALA A 102 -12.13 -9.00 -18.78
CA ALA A 102 -12.46 -10.34 -19.22
C ALA A 102 -12.61 -11.37 -18.07
N LEU A 103 -12.01 -11.10 -16.91
CA LEU A 103 -12.12 -11.90 -15.69
C LEU A 103 -13.22 -11.39 -14.72
N GLY A 104 -13.94 -10.32 -15.08
CA GLY A 104 -14.97 -9.73 -14.22
C GLY A 104 -14.42 -9.00 -12.99
N VAL A 105 -13.22 -8.42 -13.11
CA VAL A 105 -12.63 -7.46 -12.15
C VAL A 105 -12.78 -6.06 -12.73
N SER A 106 -13.19 -5.08 -11.92
CA SER A 106 -13.18 -3.67 -12.36
C SER A 106 -11.75 -3.28 -12.76
N PRO A 107 -11.50 -2.80 -13.99
CA PRO A 107 -10.16 -2.68 -14.53
C PRO A 107 -9.28 -1.65 -13.82
N GLY A 108 -9.87 -0.70 -13.08
CA GLY A 108 -9.15 0.47 -12.59
C GLY A 108 -8.78 1.45 -13.71
N GLN A 109 -7.81 2.32 -13.44
CA GLN A 109 -7.35 3.42 -14.30
C GLN A 109 -5.82 3.45 -14.37
N VAL A 110 -5.26 3.46 -15.59
CA VAL A 110 -3.83 3.71 -15.82
C VAL A 110 -3.56 5.21 -15.64
N SER A 111 -2.48 5.53 -14.96
CA SER A 111 -2.03 6.87 -14.62
C SER A 111 -0.51 6.91 -14.45
N GLY A 112 0.05 8.08 -14.13
CA GLY A 112 1.43 8.17 -13.63
C GLY A 112 1.57 7.62 -12.19
N PRO A 113 2.73 7.82 -11.54
CA PRO A 113 2.95 7.42 -10.15
C PRO A 113 1.94 8.06 -9.19
N LEU A 114 1.53 7.30 -8.17
CA LEU A 114 0.59 7.78 -7.16
C LEU A 114 1.32 8.51 -6.04
N SER A 115 0.66 9.48 -5.39
CA SER A 115 1.16 10.05 -4.13
C SER A 115 1.15 9.01 -3.00
N SER A 116 1.99 9.19 -1.97
CA SER A 116 1.99 8.32 -0.77
C SER A 116 0.58 8.20 -0.16
N GLN A 117 -0.16 9.31 -0.07
CA GLN A 117 -1.54 9.32 0.41
C GLN A 117 -2.49 8.51 -0.49
N ALA A 118 -2.32 8.56 -1.82
CA ALA A 118 -3.11 7.76 -2.75
C ALA A 118 -2.77 6.26 -2.65
N VAL A 119 -1.49 5.89 -2.43
CA VAL A 119 -1.11 4.50 -2.13
C VAL A 119 -1.84 4.01 -0.88
N THR A 120 -1.78 4.77 0.21
CA THR A 120 -2.53 4.47 1.45
C THR A 120 -4.04 4.35 1.21
N THR A 121 -4.64 5.21 0.38
CA THR A 121 -6.08 5.14 0.04
C THR A 121 -6.44 3.87 -0.74
N GLU A 122 -5.61 3.43 -1.68
CA GLU A 122 -5.82 2.19 -2.43
C GLU A 122 -5.68 0.95 -1.54
N ILE A 123 -4.59 0.87 -0.76
CA ILE A 123 -4.34 -0.26 0.15
C ILE A 123 -5.44 -0.37 1.21
N ASN A 124 -5.80 0.73 1.87
CA ASN A 124 -6.90 0.73 2.86
C ASN A 124 -8.23 0.33 2.21
N GLY A 125 -8.44 0.68 0.94
CA GLY A 125 -9.58 0.27 0.12
C GLY A 125 -9.53 -1.16 -0.42
N GLN A 126 -8.60 -2.01 0.04
CA GLN A 126 -8.39 -3.38 -0.45
C GLN A 126 -8.07 -3.44 -1.97
N ARG A 127 -7.28 -2.50 -2.48
CA ARG A 127 -6.87 -2.46 -3.89
C ARG A 127 -5.33 -2.48 -4.00
N PRO A 128 -4.73 -3.62 -4.38
CA PRO A 128 -3.33 -3.66 -4.76
C PRO A 128 -3.12 -2.82 -6.03
N ILE A 129 -1.94 -2.21 -6.17
CA ILE A 129 -1.61 -1.30 -7.27
C ILE A 129 -0.59 -2.00 -8.17
N LEU A 130 -0.93 -2.17 -9.46
CA LEU A 130 0.04 -2.62 -10.46
C LEU A 130 0.90 -1.41 -10.87
N THR A 131 2.22 -1.53 -10.79
CA THR A 131 3.15 -0.45 -11.13
C THR A 131 3.93 -0.81 -12.38
N GLY A 132 4.25 0.18 -13.21
CA GLY A 132 5.28 0.12 -14.24
C GLY A 132 6.48 0.95 -13.79
N ILE A 133 7.58 0.29 -13.49
CA ILE A 133 8.87 0.91 -13.18
C ILE A 133 9.80 0.80 -14.39
N TYR A 134 10.67 1.80 -14.57
CA TYR A 134 11.63 1.87 -15.67
C TYR A 134 13.05 1.86 -15.12
N TRP A 135 13.84 0.87 -15.51
CA TRP A 135 15.23 0.74 -15.06
C TRP A 135 16.10 1.83 -15.69
N THR A 136 17.09 2.33 -14.94
CA THR A 136 18.10 3.27 -15.45
C THR A 136 19.00 2.65 -16.51
N ALA A 137 19.15 1.32 -16.51
CA ALA A 137 19.79 0.54 -17.56
C ALA A 137 18.92 0.32 -18.82
N GLY A 138 17.66 0.78 -18.81
CA GLY A 138 16.67 0.57 -19.87
C GLY A 138 15.74 -0.61 -19.64
N GLY A 139 14.58 -0.57 -20.30
CA GLY A 139 13.50 -1.54 -20.13
C GLY A 139 12.52 -1.18 -19.01
N GLY A 140 11.32 -1.76 -19.09
CA GLY A 140 10.27 -1.64 -18.08
C GLY A 140 10.08 -2.93 -17.30
N HIS A 141 9.56 -2.84 -16.08
CA HIS A 141 9.22 -3.97 -15.23
C HIS A 141 7.93 -3.68 -14.47
N ALA A 142 7.12 -4.71 -14.25
CA ALA A 142 5.84 -4.56 -13.58
C ALA A 142 5.84 -5.21 -12.19
N GLN A 143 5.54 -4.44 -11.15
CA GLN A 143 5.49 -4.90 -9.76
C GLN A 143 4.10 -4.64 -9.17
N VAL A 144 3.82 -5.16 -7.97
CA VAL A 144 2.56 -4.91 -7.25
C VAL A 144 2.86 -4.24 -5.93
N ILE A 145 2.49 -2.97 -5.74
CA ILE A 145 2.42 -2.41 -4.38
C ILE A 145 1.20 -3.02 -3.70
N TYR A 146 1.42 -3.70 -2.58
CA TYR A 146 0.39 -4.39 -1.81
C TYR A 146 0.24 -3.86 -0.39
N GLY A 147 1.12 -2.95 0.05
CA GLY A 147 1.07 -2.44 1.40
C GLY A 147 1.90 -1.19 1.65
N TYR A 148 1.81 -0.69 2.88
CA TYR A 148 2.61 0.42 3.39
C TYR A 148 2.79 0.33 4.91
N SER A 149 3.83 0.99 5.41
CA SER A 149 4.06 1.24 6.83
C SER A 149 4.69 2.63 7.01
N GLY A 150 3.91 3.59 7.49
CA GLY A 150 4.33 5.00 7.58
C GLY A 150 4.65 5.61 6.20
N GLN A 151 5.95 5.72 5.88
CA GLN A 151 6.44 6.19 4.57
C GLN A 151 7.22 5.11 3.80
N THR A 152 7.13 3.85 4.21
CA THR A 152 7.62 2.67 3.48
C THR A 152 6.47 2.05 2.68
N VAL A 153 6.76 1.55 1.47
CA VAL A 153 5.82 0.75 0.65
C VAL A 153 6.29 -0.70 0.57
N SER A 154 5.34 -1.62 0.68
CA SER A 154 5.52 -3.08 0.54
C SER A 154 5.16 -3.46 -0.89
N TYR A 155 6.08 -4.10 -1.62
CA TYR A 155 5.89 -4.45 -3.04
C TYR A 155 6.30 -5.89 -3.37
N GLY A 156 5.51 -6.51 -4.26
CA GLY A 156 5.76 -7.82 -4.86
C GLY A 156 6.43 -7.67 -6.22
N ASP A 157 7.47 -8.46 -6.47
CA ASP A 157 8.21 -8.47 -7.72
C ASP A 157 8.08 -9.85 -8.42
N PRO A 158 7.66 -9.90 -9.70
CA PRO A 158 7.43 -11.16 -10.41
C PRO A 158 8.72 -11.87 -10.86
N TRP A 159 9.87 -11.20 -10.88
CA TRP A 159 11.10 -11.69 -11.51
C TRP A 159 11.63 -12.98 -10.86
N PRO A 160 12.11 -14.00 -11.62
CA PRO A 160 12.39 -15.33 -11.07
C PRO A 160 13.46 -15.36 -9.97
N SER A 161 14.49 -14.52 -10.06
CA SER A 161 15.57 -14.43 -9.07
C SER A 161 15.38 -13.33 -8.01
N SER A 162 14.24 -12.64 -8.01
CA SER A 162 13.92 -11.64 -6.99
C SER A 162 13.62 -12.28 -5.63
N PRO A 163 13.92 -11.62 -4.48
CA PRO A 163 13.43 -12.02 -3.16
C PRO A 163 11.90 -12.02 -3.00
N ARG A 164 11.15 -11.77 -4.08
CA ARG A 164 9.68 -11.88 -4.22
C ARG A 164 8.89 -10.77 -3.57
N TYR A 165 9.22 -10.44 -2.33
CA TYR A 165 8.63 -9.36 -1.57
C TYR A 165 9.76 -8.44 -1.09
N GLY A 166 9.52 -7.13 -1.15
CA GLY A 166 10.46 -6.13 -0.72
C GLY A 166 9.76 -4.92 -0.11
N GLU A 167 10.52 -4.15 0.64
CA GLU A 167 10.09 -2.89 1.23
C GLU A 167 11.10 -1.80 0.87
N MET A 168 10.62 -0.58 0.63
CA MET A 168 11.49 0.59 0.60
C MET A 168 10.72 1.87 0.92
N ALA A 169 11.43 2.93 1.29
CA ALA A 169 10.82 4.26 1.41
C ALA A 169 10.10 4.65 0.12
N TYR A 170 8.90 5.23 0.24
CA TYR A 170 8.06 5.68 -0.86
C TYR A 170 8.83 6.60 -1.84
N SER A 171 9.65 7.52 -1.32
CA SER A 171 10.51 8.39 -2.12
C SER A 171 11.52 7.60 -2.97
N SER A 172 12.13 6.56 -2.41
CA SER A 172 13.02 5.63 -3.13
C SER A 172 12.26 4.81 -4.16
N TYR A 173 11.01 4.39 -3.88
CA TYR A 173 10.19 3.66 -4.85
C TYR A 173 9.78 4.54 -6.03
N VAL A 174 9.46 5.81 -5.79
CA VAL A 174 9.25 6.79 -6.87
C VAL A 174 10.52 6.98 -7.70
N SER A 175 11.69 7.09 -7.06
CA SER A 175 12.95 7.41 -7.75
C SER A 175 14.19 7.00 -6.95
N ASN A 176 15.00 6.09 -7.51
CA ASN A 176 16.31 5.69 -6.95
C ASN A 176 17.38 5.52 -8.06
N TYR A 177 18.59 5.05 -7.75
CA TYR A 177 19.65 4.89 -8.77
C TYR A 177 19.40 3.74 -9.76
N GLN A 178 18.52 2.79 -9.42
CA GLN A 178 18.17 1.62 -10.23
C GLN A 178 16.96 1.88 -11.13
N PHE A 179 15.93 2.60 -10.66
CA PHE A 179 14.71 2.82 -11.43
C PHE A 179 13.94 4.12 -11.12
N ARG A 180 12.96 4.42 -11.97
CA ARG A 180 11.87 5.39 -11.75
C ARG A 180 10.53 4.66 -11.79
N TRP A 181 9.63 4.92 -10.85
CA TRP A 181 8.22 4.60 -11.04
C TRP A 181 7.66 5.56 -12.09
N GLY A 182 7.02 5.03 -13.15
CA GLY A 182 6.50 5.86 -14.25
C GLY A 182 5.04 5.64 -14.61
N GLN A 183 4.46 4.46 -14.32
CA GLN A 183 3.03 4.20 -14.51
C GLN A 183 2.43 3.47 -13.31
N ALA A 184 1.15 3.72 -13.02
CA ALA A 184 0.37 2.98 -12.05
C ALA A 184 -1.00 2.63 -12.63
N LEU A 185 -1.49 1.41 -12.38
CA LEU A 185 -2.87 1.03 -12.56
C LEU A 185 -3.50 0.86 -11.18
N SER A 186 -4.43 1.76 -10.87
CA SER A 186 -5.09 1.91 -9.56
C SER A 186 -6.61 1.83 -9.71
N ARG A 187 -7.38 1.80 -8.62
CA ARG A 187 -8.84 1.60 -8.60
C ARG A 187 -9.30 0.26 -9.17
N ILE A 188 -8.40 -0.73 -9.18
CA ILE A 188 -8.71 -2.10 -9.61
C ILE A 188 -9.70 -2.70 -8.59
N GLY A 189 -10.76 -3.34 -9.05
CA GLY A 189 -11.77 -3.98 -8.18
C GLY A 189 -12.95 -3.09 -7.74
N GLY A 190 -12.79 -1.76 -7.67
CA GLY A 190 -13.85 -0.81 -7.26
C GLY A 190 -13.36 0.30 -6.32
#